data_AF-A0A4R2NUB8-F1
#
_entry.id   AF-A0A4R2NUB8-F1
#
_cell.length_a   1.000
_cell.length_b   1.000
_cell.length_c   1.000
_cell.angle_alpha   90.00
_cell.angle_beta   90.00
_cell.angle_gamma   90.00
#
_symmetry.space_group_name_H-M   'P 1'
#
loop_
_entity.id
_entity.type
_entity.pdbx_description
1 polymer ?
#
loop_
_entity_poly.entity_id
_entity_poly.type
_entity_poly.pdbx_seq_one_letter_code
_entity_poly.pdbx_strand_id
1 'polypeptide(L)'
;MGFGGSVSAMISSLKNNKRERKSAFEKMKKHASSSIQSDSLVFKNKASEEDLAEIKRKIRLENRKGLLLNSIGLTVVALLIVYVLTTL
;
A
#
# COMPACT_ATOMS: atom_id res chain seq x y z
N MET A 1 46.21 -4.10 -17.80
CA MET A 1 44.93 -4.12 -17.05
C MET A 1 43.81 -4.35 -18.06
N GLY A 2 43.25 -5.56 -18.12
CA GLY A 2 42.25 -5.94 -19.13
C GLY A 2 40.82 -5.75 -18.64
N PHE A 3 39.86 -5.83 -19.57
CA PHE A 3 38.41 -5.71 -19.34
C PHE A 3 37.89 -6.64 -18.23
N GLY A 4 38.46 -7.84 -18.07
CA GLY A 4 38.09 -8.76 -16.99
C GLY A 4 38.43 -8.22 -15.58
N GLY A 5 39.47 -7.41 -15.44
CA GLY A 5 39.86 -6.80 -14.17
C GLY A 5 38.96 -5.63 -13.78
N SER A 6 38.56 -4.79 -14.76
CA SER A 6 37.64 -3.68 -14.52
C SER A 6 36.22 -4.14 -14.20
N VAL A 7 35.73 -5.19 -14.87
CA VAL A 7 34.42 -5.79 -14.55
C VAL A 7 34.44 -6.48 -13.19
N SER A 8 35.52 -7.18 -12.83
CA SER A 8 35.65 -7.80 -11.50
C SER A 8 35.67 -6.75 -10.38
N ALA A 9 36.38 -5.64 -10.58
CA ALA A 9 36.37 -4.51 -9.66
C ALA A 9 34.98 -3.89 -9.52
N MET A 10 34.27 -3.70 -10.65
CA MET A 10 32.90 -3.17 -10.67
C MET A 10 31.91 -4.08 -9.91
N ILE A 11 31.97 -5.40 -10.15
CA ILE A 11 31.13 -6.37 -9.44
C ILE A 11 31.43 -6.37 -7.94
N SER A 12 32.69 -6.27 -7.56
CA SER A 12 33.11 -6.19 -6.16
C SER A 12 32.59 -4.91 -5.49
N SER A 13 32.73 -3.76 -6.13
CA SER A 13 32.18 -2.48 -5.65
C SER A 13 30.66 -2.49 -5.52
N LEU A 14 29.95 -3.12 -6.46
CA LEU A 14 28.49 -3.28 -6.39
C LEU A 14 28.06 -4.19 -5.24
N LYS A 15 28.73 -5.33 -5.05
CA LYS A 15 28.45 -6.25 -3.93
C LYS A 15 28.73 -5.59 -2.58
N ASN A 16 29.83 -4.86 -2.46
CA ASN A 16 30.22 -4.24 -1.20
C ASN A 16 29.35 -3.02 -0.83
N ASN A 17 28.84 -2.28 -1.82
CA ASN A 17 27.90 -1.16 -1.60
C ASN A 17 26.42 -1.58 -1.59
N LYS A 18 26.11 -2.86 -1.81
CA LYS A 18 24.72 -3.32 -1.79
C LYS A 18 24.19 -3.30 -0.36
N ARG A 19 23.33 -2.32 -0.06
CA ARG A 19 22.61 -2.27 1.22
C ARG A 19 21.67 -3.46 1.36
N GLU A 20 21.84 -4.24 2.42
CA GLU A 20 20.88 -5.23 2.91
C GLU A 20 19.54 -4.53 3.21
N ARG A 21 18.56 -4.69 2.32
CA ARG A 21 17.20 -4.17 2.53
C ARG A 21 16.41 -5.20 3.33
N LYS A 22 16.22 -4.92 4.62
CA LYS A 22 15.36 -5.73 5.48
C LYS A 22 13.94 -5.74 4.97
N SER A 23 13.36 -6.93 4.89
CA SER A 23 11.95 -7.13 4.54
C SER A 23 11.03 -6.46 5.58
N ALA A 24 9.81 -6.11 5.18
CA ALA A 24 8.80 -5.58 6.10
C ALA A 24 8.59 -6.51 7.31
N PHE A 25 8.60 -7.83 7.08
CA PHE A 25 8.49 -8.84 8.11
C PHE A 25 9.70 -8.86 9.06
N GLU A 26 10.93 -8.65 8.58
CA GLU A 26 12.12 -8.56 9.44
C GLU A 26 12.13 -7.29 10.28
N LYS A 27 11.64 -6.18 9.73
CA LYS A 27 11.45 -4.94 10.50
C LYS A 27 10.44 -5.16 11.61
N MET A 28 9.28 -5.76 11.30
CA MET A 28 8.26 -6.12 12.30
C MET A 28 8.80 -7.08 13.35
N LYS A 29 9.59 -8.09 12.98
CA LYS A 29 10.17 -9.05 13.92
C LYS A 29 11.14 -8.39 14.90
N LYS A 30 11.94 -7.42 14.45
CA LYS A 30 12.81 -6.63 15.34
C LYS A 30 12.01 -5.80 16.34
N HIS A 31 10.98 -5.09 15.88
CA HIS A 31 10.12 -4.29 16.74
C HIS A 31 9.28 -5.13 17.70
N ALA A 32 8.80 -6.30 17.26
CA ALA A 32 8.16 -7.27 18.13
C ALA A 32 9.17 -7.77 19.18
N SER A 33 10.36 -8.23 18.79
CA SER A 33 11.37 -8.77 19.72
C SER A 33 11.89 -7.77 20.76
N SER A 34 11.94 -6.47 20.44
CA SER A 34 12.34 -5.41 21.38
C SER A 34 11.21 -4.92 22.29
N SER A 35 9.95 -5.32 22.02
CA SER A 35 8.77 -4.93 22.82
C SER A 35 8.10 -6.10 23.56
N ILE A 36 8.63 -7.33 23.45
CA ILE A 36 8.12 -8.50 24.20
C ILE A 36 8.34 -8.34 25.72
N GLN A 37 9.25 -7.46 26.15
CA GLN A 37 9.31 -7.03 27.54
C GLN A 37 8.27 -5.93 27.78
N SER A 38 7.09 -6.33 28.22
CA SER A 38 6.12 -5.54 28.97
C SER A 38 5.37 -4.38 28.30
N ASP A 39 5.08 -4.43 27.00
CA ASP A 39 3.97 -3.60 26.48
C ASP A 39 2.90 -4.49 25.88
N SER A 40 2.14 -5.14 26.76
CA SER A 40 0.85 -5.69 26.38
C SER A 40 0.02 -4.52 25.88
N LEU A 41 -0.10 -4.39 24.56
CA LEU A 41 -1.08 -3.54 23.89
C LEU A 41 -2.48 -4.02 24.27
N VAL A 42 -2.88 -3.72 25.51
CA VAL A 42 -4.20 -3.98 26.04
C VAL A 42 -5.07 -2.88 25.46
N PHE A 43 -5.75 -3.21 24.37
CA PHE A 43 -6.86 -2.41 23.89
C PHE A 43 -7.95 -2.45 24.97
N LYS A 44 -7.90 -1.47 25.88
CA LYS A 44 -8.80 -1.34 27.05
C LYS A 44 -10.27 -1.30 26.62
N ASN A 45 -10.52 -0.77 25.43
CA ASN A 45 -11.84 -0.75 24.80
C ASN A 45 -11.80 -1.67 23.58
N LYS A 46 -12.43 -2.84 23.70
CA LYS A 46 -12.80 -3.65 22.55
C LYS A 46 -14.09 -3.06 21.99
N ALA A 47 -14.12 -2.74 20.70
CA ALA A 47 -15.36 -2.35 20.05
C ALA A 47 -16.40 -3.47 20.27
N SER A 48 -17.61 -3.11 20.70
CA SER A 48 -18.71 -4.06 20.76
C SER A 48 -19.00 -4.58 19.35
N GLU A 49 -19.56 -5.78 19.23
CA GLU A 49 -19.99 -6.31 17.93
C GLU A 49 -20.98 -5.35 17.24
N GLU A 50 -21.77 -4.64 18.04
CA GLU A 50 -22.70 -3.60 17.60
C GLU A 50 -21.98 -2.38 17.01
N ASP A 51 -20.94 -1.88 17.67
CA ASP A 51 -20.11 -0.76 17.19
C ASP A 51 -19.46 -1.14 15.85
N LEU A 52 -18.99 -2.39 15.75
CA LEU A 52 -18.32 -2.89 14.56
C LEU A 52 -19.31 -3.07 13.39
N ALA A 53 -20.55 -3.45 13.68
CA ALA A 53 -21.63 -3.49 12.69
C ALA A 53 -22.00 -2.07 12.21
N GLU A 54 -22.05 -1.09 13.11
CA GLU A 54 -22.35 0.29 12.77
C GLU A 54 -21.24 0.91 11.90
N ILE A 55 -19.97 0.69 12.25
CA ILE A 55 -18.82 1.14 11.45
C ILE A 55 -18.87 0.52 10.05
N LYS A 56 -19.11 -0.79 9.95
CA LYS A 56 -19.27 -1.48 8.65
C LYS A 56 -20.41 -0.87 7.83
N ARG A 57 -21.53 -0.54 8.47
CA ARG A 57 -22.68 0.07 7.81
C ARG A 57 -22.35 1.47 7.29
N LYS A 58 -21.70 2.31 8.09
CA LYS A 58 -21.27 3.67 7.70
C LYS A 58 -20.33 3.63 6.49
N ILE A 59 -19.29 2.79 6.54
CA ILE A 59 -18.33 2.62 5.42
C ILE A 59 -19.04 2.18 4.14
N ARG A 60 -19.98 1.23 4.22
CA ARG A 60 -20.73 0.78 3.04
C ARG A 60 -21.61 1.88 2.45
N LEU A 61 -22.22 2.72 3.28
CA LEU A 61 -23.06 3.83 2.81
C LEU A 61 -22.22 4.91 2.12
N GLU A 62 -21.06 5.27 2.68
CA GLU A 62 -20.14 6.24 2.08
C GLU A 62 -19.57 5.72 0.76
N ASN A 63 -19.14 4.46 0.71
CA ASN A 63 -18.67 3.84 -0.53
C ASN A 63 -19.74 3.82 -1.61
N ARG A 64 -21.01 3.53 -1.27
CA ARG A 64 -22.12 3.59 -2.24
C ARG A 64 -22.32 4.99 -2.81
N LYS A 65 -22.25 6.02 -1.97
CA LYS A 65 -22.35 7.42 -2.42
C LYS A 65 -21.19 7.80 -3.35
N GLY A 66 -19.96 7.43 -2.97
CA GLY A 66 -18.77 7.67 -3.80
C GLY A 66 -18.83 6.93 -5.14
N LEU A 67 -19.28 5.68 -5.15
CA LEU A 67 -19.44 4.90 -6.38
C LEU A 67 -20.47 5.51 -7.32
N LEU A 68 -21.60 6.00 -6.82
CA LEU A 68 -22.62 6.65 -7.65
C LEU A 68 -22.06 7.92 -8.31
N LEU A 69 -21.44 8.81 -7.54
CA LEU A 69 -20.85 10.05 -8.06
C LEU A 69 -19.75 9.77 -9.08
N ASN A 70 -18.86 8.81 -8.77
CA ASN A 70 -17.79 8.40 -9.68
C ASN A 70 -18.35 7.76 -10.96
N SER A 71 -19.40 6.95 -10.86
CA SER A 71 -20.04 6.31 -12.02
C SER A 71 -20.66 7.33 -12.96
N ILE A 72 -21.36 8.34 -12.41
CA ILE A 72 -21.96 9.43 -13.19
C ILE A 72 -20.87 10.22 -13.91
N GLY A 73 -19.80 10.61 -13.19
CA GLY A 73 -18.67 11.32 -13.79
C GLY A 73 -18.02 10.52 -14.92
N LEU A 74 -17.78 9.22 -14.72
CA LEU A 74 -17.24 8.33 -15.74
C LEU A 74 -18.15 8.24 -16.98
N THR A 75 -19.46 8.10 -16.80
CA THR A 75 -20.40 8.04 -17.93
C THR A 75 -20.42 9.34 -18.74
N VAL A 76 -20.36 10.51 -18.08
CA VAL A 76 -20.31 11.80 -18.78
C VAL A 76 -19.03 11.93 -19.60
N VAL A 77 -17.88 11.58 -19.03
CA VAL A 77 -16.60 11.60 -19.74
C VAL A 77 -16.60 10.61 -20.91
N ALA A 78 -17.13 9.40 -20.73
CA ALA A 78 -17.24 8.42 -21.80
C ALA A 78 -18.12 8.91 -22.96
N LEU A 79 -19.26 9.53 -22.66
CA LEU A 79 -20.15 10.12 -23.66
C LEU A 79 -19.47 11.27 -24.43
N LEU A 80 -18.71 12.12 -23.75
CA LEU A 80 -17.94 13.19 -24.39
C LEU A 80 -16.89 12.62 -25.36
N ILE A 81 -16.18 11.57 -24.97
CA ILE A 81 -15.19 10.92 -25.83
C ILE A 81 -15.87 10.33 -27.07
N VAL A 82 -16.99 9.62 -26.89
CA VAL A 82 -17.75 9.06 -28.01
C VAL A 82 -18.23 10.17 -28.95
N TYR A 83 -18.79 11.26 -28.41
CA TYR A 83 -19.26 12.38 -29.21
C TYR A 83 -18.14 12.98 -30.07
N VAL A 84 -16.97 13.23 -29.48
CA VAL A 84 -15.80 13.75 -30.21
C VAL A 84 -15.36 12.78 -31.30
N LEU A 85 -15.30 11.47 -31.02
CA LEU A 85 -14.92 10.47 -32.03
C LEU A 85 -15.94 10.32 -33.16
N THR A 86 -17.22 10.62 -32.91
CA THR A 86 -18.26 10.54 -33.95
C THR A 86 -18.42 11.81 -34.77
N THR A 87 -18.02 12.97 -34.22
CA THR A 87 -18.15 14.27 -34.88
C THR A 87 -16.86 14.74 -35.55
N LEU A 88 -15.71 14.20 -35.14
CA LEU A 88 -14.42 14.37 -35.82
C LEU A 88 -14.28 13.34 -36.96
#